data_AF-A0A7Y0QHR3-F1
#
_entry.id   AF-A0A7Y0QHR3-F1
#
_cell.length_a   1.000
_cell.length_b   1.000
_cell.length_c   1.000
_cell.angle_alpha   90.00
_cell.angle_beta   90.00
_cell.angle_gamma   90.00
#
_symmetry.space_group_name_H-M   'P 1'
#
loop_
_entity.id
_entity.type
_entity.pdbx_description
1 polymer ?
#
loop_
_entity_poly.entity_id
_entity_poly.type
_entity_poly.pdbx_seq_one_letter_code
_entity_poly.pdbx_strand_id
1 'polypeptide(L)'
;MMARIQKTIEKRARGEKGFTLIELLVVIIIIGILAAIAIPAFLNQREKGWRAQAESSLKNASIAAESHAVDANGSYAALDTAALTANGYNETTGVALTVAAKSATAYTLKATHASLPSDEDTFTYESATGKITGPTAS
;
A
#
# COMPACT_ATOMS: atom_id res chain seq x y z
N MET A 1 -37.18 -52.23 31.87
CA MET A 1 -36.08 -51.33 32.24
C MET A 1 -34.82 -51.49 31.37
N MET A 2 -34.49 -52.71 30.91
CA MET A 2 -33.28 -53.00 30.12
C MET A 2 -33.24 -52.42 28.68
N ALA A 3 -34.39 -52.17 28.04
CA ALA A 3 -34.45 -51.72 26.63
C ALA A 3 -33.93 -50.29 26.37
N ARG A 4 -33.79 -49.46 27.41
CA ARG A 4 -33.27 -48.07 27.26
C ARG A 4 -31.74 -48.00 27.24
N ILE A 5 -31.05 -49.02 27.75
CA ILE A 5 -29.58 -49.05 27.84
C ILE A 5 -28.97 -49.43 26.48
N GLN A 6 -29.60 -50.35 25.74
CA GLN A 6 -29.15 -50.78 24.41
C GLN A 6 -29.06 -49.60 23.41
N LYS A 7 -30.04 -48.70 23.45
CA LYS A 7 -30.20 -47.61 22.46
C LYS A 7 -29.15 -46.50 22.60
N THR A 8 -28.50 -46.40 23.76
CA THR A 8 -27.42 -45.44 24.02
C THR A 8 -26.07 -45.96 23.52
N ILE A 9 -25.86 -47.28 23.51
CA ILE A 9 -24.64 -47.93 23.01
C ILE A 9 -24.61 -47.92 21.47
N GLU A 10 -25.75 -48.15 20.81
CA GLU A 10 -25.87 -48.04 19.34
C GLU A 10 -25.57 -46.62 18.81
N LYS A 11 -25.87 -45.58 19.60
CA LYS A 11 -25.55 -44.20 19.23
C LYS A 11 -24.06 -43.89 19.24
N ARG A 12 -23.25 -44.54 20.10
CA ARG A 12 -21.78 -44.40 20.09
C ARG A 12 -21.11 -45.23 18.99
N ALA A 13 -21.76 -46.28 18.50
CA ALA A 13 -21.27 -47.12 17.41
C ALA A 13 -21.43 -46.48 16.02
N ARG A 14 -22.30 -45.47 15.86
CA ARG A 14 -22.26 -44.54 14.72
C ARG A 14 -21.15 -43.53 14.97
N GLY A 15 -19.95 -43.93 14.57
CA GLY A 15 -18.69 -43.27 14.90
C GLY A 15 -18.68 -41.77 14.71
N GLU A 16 -18.61 -41.05 15.83
CA GLU A 16 -18.01 -39.74 15.88
C GLU A 16 -16.50 -39.93 15.65
N LYS A 17 -16.08 -39.84 14.38
CA LYS A 17 -14.66 -39.84 14.01
C LYS A 17 -14.06 -38.53 14.50
N GLY A 18 -13.30 -38.59 15.60
CA GLY A 18 -12.47 -37.47 16.04
C GLY A 18 -11.35 -37.18 15.04
N PHE A 19 -10.93 -35.92 14.96
CA PHE A 19 -9.79 -35.48 14.15
C PHE A 19 -8.51 -36.12 14.70
N THR A 20 -7.68 -36.71 13.83
CA THR A 20 -6.40 -37.30 14.26
C THR A 20 -5.34 -36.22 14.40
N LEU A 21 -4.41 -36.40 15.36
CA LEU A 21 -3.28 -35.48 15.52
C LEU A 21 -2.39 -35.42 14.26
N ILE A 22 -2.30 -36.53 13.52
CA ILE A 22 -1.54 -36.59 12.27
C ILE A 22 -2.20 -35.78 11.14
N GLU A 23 -3.53 -35.75 11.08
CA GLU A 23 -4.25 -34.89 10.10
C GLU A 23 -3.98 -33.41 10.37
N LEU A 24 -3.98 -32.97 11.64
CA LEU A 24 -3.61 -31.59 11.97
C LEU A 24 -2.13 -31.31 11.71
N LEU A 25 -1.25 -32.28 11.97
CA LEU A 25 0.20 -32.14 11.75
C LEU A 25 0.51 -31.89 10.27
N VAL A 26 -0.06 -32.67 9.36
CA VAL A 26 0.19 -32.49 7.92
C VAL A 26 -0.34 -31.15 7.42
N VAL A 27 -1.49 -30.70 7.92
CA VAL A 27 -2.08 -29.41 7.53
C VAL A 27 -1.18 -28.24 7.92
N ILE A 28 -0.67 -28.21 9.16
CA ILE A 28 0.21 -27.12 9.60
C ILE A 28 1.55 -27.12 8.84
N ILE A 29 2.05 -28.30 8.43
CA ILE A 29 3.26 -28.40 7.61
C ILE A 29 3.02 -27.77 6.25
N ILE A 30 1.90 -28.09 5.59
CA ILE A 30 1.57 -27.53 4.27
C ILE A 30 1.37 -26.01 4.36
N ILE A 31 0.60 -25.52 5.35
CA ILE A 31 0.41 -24.08 5.57
C ILE A 31 1.74 -23.40 5.88
N GLY A 32 2.63 -24.04 6.64
CA GLY A 32 3.97 -23.53 6.93
C GLY A 32 4.82 -23.32 5.69
N ILE A 33 4.83 -24.29 4.76
CA ILE A 33 5.56 -24.19 3.48
C ILE A 33 4.99 -23.05 2.62
N LEU A 34 3.65 -22.98 2.51
CA LEU A 34 3.00 -21.92 1.72
C LEU A 34 3.26 -20.54 2.32
N ALA A 35 3.16 -20.38 3.64
CA ALA A 35 3.38 -19.12 4.33
C ALA A 35 4.83 -18.63 4.18
N ALA A 36 5.81 -19.53 4.23
CA ALA A 36 7.22 -19.19 4.07
C ALA A 36 7.53 -18.51 2.72
N ILE A 37 6.83 -18.90 1.64
CA ILE A 37 6.98 -18.28 0.31
C ILE A 37 6.06 -17.07 0.15
N ALA A 38 4.81 -17.18 0.61
CA ALA A 38 3.79 -16.17 0.38
C ALA A 38 4.03 -14.87 1.17
N ILE A 39 4.51 -14.96 2.41
CA ILE A 39 4.73 -13.78 3.26
C ILE A 39 5.76 -12.82 2.66
N PRO A 40 7.00 -13.23 2.33
CA PRO A 40 7.98 -12.29 1.76
C PRO A 40 7.52 -11.73 0.40
N ALA A 41 6.88 -12.55 -0.44
CA ALA A 41 6.33 -12.09 -1.72
C ALA A 41 5.23 -11.03 -1.53
N PHE A 42 4.32 -11.25 -0.57
CA PHE A 42 3.24 -10.31 -0.24
C PHE A 42 3.78 -9.00 0.32
N LEU A 43 4.77 -9.06 1.22
CA LEU A 43 5.41 -7.87 1.79
C LEU A 43 6.07 -7.02 0.69
N ASN A 44 6.82 -7.65 -0.22
CA ASN A 44 7.44 -6.96 -1.35
C ASN A 44 6.39 -6.34 -2.30
N GLN A 45 5.29 -7.05 -2.57
CA GLN A 45 4.21 -6.53 -3.40
C GLN A 45 3.52 -5.32 -2.75
N ARG A 46 3.31 -5.37 -1.44
CA ARG A 46 2.72 -4.27 -0.67
C ARG A 46 3.63 -3.04 -0.69
N GLU A 47 4.94 -3.25 -0.54
CA GLU A 47 5.92 -2.17 -0.61
C GLU A 47 5.91 -1.50 -1.99
N LYS A 48 5.93 -2.28 -3.08
CA LYS A 48 5.77 -1.76 -4.45
C LYS A 48 4.47 -0.96 -4.62
N GLY A 49 3.39 -1.40 -3.97
CA GLY A 49 2.12 -0.68 -3.94
C GLY A 49 2.23 0.70 -3.28
N TRP A 50 2.90 0.80 -2.14
CA TRP A 50 3.16 2.07 -1.46
C TRP A 50 4.01 3.02 -2.27
N ARG A 51 5.06 2.51 -2.95
CA ARG A 51 5.87 3.32 -3.88
C ARG A 51 5.03 3.86 -5.03
N ALA A 52 4.27 2.99 -5.70
CA ALA A 52 3.37 3.39 -6.78
C ALA A 52 2.32 4.42 -6.33
N GLN A 53 1.85 4.32 -5.09
CA GLN A 53 0.92 5.28 -4.50
C GLN A 53 1.54 6.67 -4.31
N ALA A 54 2.80 6.74 -3.85
CA ALA A 54 3.55 8.00 -3.75
C ALA A 54 3.81 8.62 -5.14
N GLU A 55 4.26 7.81 -6.11
CA GLU A 55 4.48 8.26 -7.49
C GLU A 55 3.19 8.75 -8.16
N SER A 56 2.08 8.03 -8.00
CA SER A 56 0.77 8.45 -8.51
C SER A 56 0.31 9.75 -7.87
N SER A 57 0.55 9.93 -6.56
CA SER A 57 0.24 11.17 -5.86
C SER A 57 1.03 12.35 -6.41
N LEU A 58 2.33 12.17 -6.70
CA LEU A 58 3.16 13.17 -7.36
C LEU A 58 2.64 13.53 -8.76
N LYS A 59 2.21 12.53 -9.55
CA LYS A 59 1.63 12.77 -10.87
C LYS A 59 0.34 13.57 -10.79
N ASN A 60 -0.55 13.23 -9.86
CA ASN A 60 -1.80 13.95 -9.66
C ASN A 60 -1.53 15.39 -9.19
N ALA A 61 -0.57 15.57 -8.27
CA ALA A 61 -0.13 16.89 -7.84
C ALA A 61 0.50 17.71 -8.97
N SER A 62 1.26 17.09 -9.88
CA SER A 62 1.79 17.81 -11.05
C SER A 62 0.66 18.34 -11.94
N ILE A 63 -0.42 17.58 -12.13
CA ILE A 63 -1.57 18.03 -12.92
C ILE A 63 -2.27 19.22 -12.24
N ALA A 64 -2.40 19.18 -10.91
CA ALA A 64 -2.94 20.29 -10.13
C ALA A 64 -2.01 21.53 -10.20
N ALA A 65 -0.69 21.34 -10.22
CA ALA A 65 0.27 22.42 -10.40
C ALA A 65 0.12 23.09 -11.77
N GLU A 66 -0.05 22.30 -12.84
CA GLU A 66 -0.32 22.84 -14.18
C GLU A 66 -1.64 23.63 -14.22
N SER A 67 -2.70 23.12 -13.56
CA SER A 67 -3.97 23.87 -13.45
C SER A 67 -3.80 25.19 -12.70
N HIS A 68 -3.10 25.17 -11.57
CA HIS A 68 -2.77 26.39 -10.84
C HIS A 68 -2.02 27.41 -11.72
N ALA A 69 -1.06 26.95 -12.53
CA ALA A 69 -0.33 27.84 -13.43
C ALA A 69 -1.22 28.49 -14.49
N VAL A 70 -2.22 27.78 -15.03
CA VAL A 70 -3.19 28.37 -15.97
C VAL A 70 -3.88 29.58 -15.34
N ASP A 71 -4.31 29.49 -14.08
CA ASP A 71 -4.95 30.59 -13.35
C ASP A 71 -3.95 31.67 -12.92
N ALA A 72 -2.70 31.30 -12.69
CA ALA A 72 -1.61 32.18 -12.26
C ALA A 72 -0.77 32.75 -13.41
N ASN A 73 -1.34 32.91 -14.61
CA ASN A 73 -0.67 33.47 -15.81
C ASN A 73 0.61 32.71 -16.23
N GLY A 74 0.58 31.39 -16.11
CA GLY A 74 1.70 30.49 -16.42
C GLY A 74 2.80 30.43 -15.34
N SER A 75 2.56 30.96 -14.14
CA SER A 75 3.58 31.05 -13.08
C SER A 75 3.39 30.03 -11.95
N TYR A 76 4.48 29.39 -11.53
CA TYR A 76 4.52 28.50 -10.35
C TYR A 76 5.02 29.19 -9.07
N ALA A 77 5.29 30.50 -9.09
CA ALA A 77 5.94 31.18 -7.96
C ALA A 77 5.11 31.12 -6.66
N ALA A 78 3.78 31.14 -6.79
CA ALA A 78 2.84 31.03 -5.69
C ALA A 78 2.45 29.58 -5.34
N LEU A 79 2.98 28.58 -6.04
CA LEU A 79 2.60 27.19 -5.84
C LEU A 79 2.93 26.70 -4.42
N ASP A 80 1.95 26.19 -3.70
CA ASP A 80 2.13 25.51 -2.42
C ASP A 80 1.14 24.36 -2.31
N THR A 81 1.16 23.62 -1.19
CA THR A 81 0.26 22.48 -0.99
C THR A 81 -1.21 22.91 -0.97
N ALA A 82 -1.53 24.09 -0.44
CA ALA A 82 -2.89 24.61 -0.43
C ALA A 82 -3.38 24.94 -1.85
N ALA A 83 -2.53 25.54 -2.68
CA ALA A 83 -2.79 25.80 -4.09
C ALA A 83 -3.02 24.49 -4.85
N LEU A 84 -2.24 23.45 -4.59
CA LEU A 84 -2.47 22.13 -5.18
C LEU A 84 -3.84 21.57 -4.83
N THR A 85 -4.23 21.61 -3.55
CA THR A 85 -5.54 21.10 -3.11
C THR A 85 -6.70 21.91 -3.68
N ALA A 86 -6.56 23.24 -3.74
CA ALA A 86 -7.54 24.10 -4.39
C ALA A 86 -7.72 23.79 -5.89
N ASN A 87 -6.66 23.26 -6.53
CA ASN A 87 -6.63 22.88 -7.94
C ASN A 87 -6.82 21.37 -8.17
N GLY A 88 -7.47 20.69 -7.24
CA GLY A 88 -7.95 19.31 -7.44
C GLY A 88 -7.00 18.20 -7.02
N TYR A 89 -5.85 18.52 -6.41
CA TYR A 89 -5.05 17.51 -5.72
C TYR A 89 -5.78 17.05 -4.45
N ASN A 90 -6.02 15.74 -4.34
CA ASN A 90 -6.56 15.15 -3.12
C ASN A 90 -5.43 14.40 -2.40
N GLU A 91 -5.29 14.64 -1.10
CA GLU A 91 -4.30 13.95 -0.29
C GLU A 91 -4.56 12.45 -0.30
N THR A 92 -3.49 11.68 -0.48
CA THR A 92 -3.54 10.23 -0.47
C THR A 92 -3.15 9.74 0.92
N THR A 93 -3.96 8.85 1.51
CA THR A 93 -3.66 8.28 2.83
C THR A 93 -2.28 7.63 2.85
N GLY A 94 -1.46 7.99 3.83
CA GLY A 94 -0.12 7.46 4.00
C GLY A 94 0.95 8.17 3.16
N VAL A 95 0.57 9.11 2.27
CA VAL A 95 1.51 9.91 1.48
C VAL A 95 1.54 11.35 1.98
N ALA A 96 2.71 11.84 2.40
CA ALA A 96 2.92 13.25 2.71
C ALA A 96 3.55 13.95 1.50
N LEU A 97 2.87 14.94 0.93
CA LEU A 97 3.34 15.70 -0.24
C LEU A 97 3.76 17.12 0.15
N THR A 98 4.87 17.58 -0.40
CA THR A 98 5.42 18.92 -0.16
C THR A 98 5.92 19.55 -1.46
N VAL A 99 5.81 20.88 -1.56
CA VAL A 99 6.47 21.66 -2.62
C VAL A 99 7.87 21.99 -2.14
N ALA A 100 8.88 21.25 -2.62
CA ALA A 100 10.26 21.32 -2.14
C ALA A 100 11.02 22.52 -2.73
N ALA A 101 10.72 22.90 -3.97
CA ALA A 101 11.26 24.08 -4.61
C ALA A 101 10.25 24.63 -5.63
N LYS A 102 10.28 25.95 -5.85
CA LYS A 102 9.43 26.63 -6.83
C LYS A 102 10.09 27.88 -7.37
N SER A 103 9.78 28.20 -8.62
CA SER A 103 10.12 29.45 -9.30
C SER A 103 8.94 29.85 -10.18
N ALA A 104 9.06 30.91 -10.97
CA ALA A 104 8.02 31.25 -11.93
C ALA A 104 7.82 30.16 -13.00
N THR A 105 8.87 29.42 -13.36
CA THR A 105 8.86 28.51 -14.53
C THR A 105 9.10 27.05 -14.19
N ALA A 106 9.43 26.72 -12.95
CA ALA A 106 9.71 25.35 -12.53
C ALA A 106 9.31 25.09 -11.07
N TYR A 107 9.08 23.83 -10.74
CA TYR A 107 8.82 23.37 -9.39
C TYR A 107 9.36 21.95 -9.17
N THR A 108 9.58 21.64 -7.90
CA THR A 108 9.97 20.31 -7.43
C THR A 108 8.98 19.89 -6.34
N LEU A 109 8.32 18.75 -6.54
CA LEU A 109 7.45 18.14 -5.53
C LEU A 109 8.18 16.99 -4.86
N LYS A 110 7.95 16.79 -3.58
CA LYS A 110 8.39 15.60 -2.84
C LYS A 110 7.20 14.89 -2.23
N ALA A 111 7.20 13.57 -2.31
CA ALA A 111 6.23 12.72 -1.64
C ALA A 111 6.96 11.68 -0.79
N THR A 112 6.52 11.48 0.44
CA THR A 112 6.99 10.37 1.30
C THR A 112 5.84 9.44 1.64
N HIS A 113 6.09 8.13 1.77
CA HIS A 113 5.08 7.18 2.23
C HIS A 113 5.41 6.63 3.62
N ALA A 114 4.51 6.81 4.59
CA ALA A 114 4.75 6.51 6.01
C ALA A 114 5.11 5.05 6.33
N SER A 115 4.71 4.11 5.47
CA SER A 115 5.01 2.68 5.63
C SER A 115 6.30 2.21 4.94
N LEU A 116 7.01 3.08 4.22
CA LEU A 116 8.31 2.76 3.64
C LEU A 116 9.42 3.01 4.67
N PRO A 117 10.57 2.31 4.58
CA PRO A 117 11.75 2.64 5.36
C PRO A 117 12.16 4.10 5.11
N SER A 118 12.59 4.82 6.15
CA SER A 118 12.93 6.26 6.07
C SER A 118 14.04 6.59 5.07
N ASP A 119 14.91 5.63 4.76
CA ASP A 119 15.98 5.80 3.78
C ASP A 119 15.49 5.57 2.34
N GLU A 120 14.28 5.04 2.17
CA GLU A 120 13.68 4.64 0.90
C GLU A 120 12.26 5.19 0.69
N ASP A 121 11.83 6.18 1.48
CA ASP A 121 10.46 6.68 1.45
C ASP A 121 10.23 7.86 0.49
N THR A 122 11.30 8.53 0.05
CA THR A 122 11.22 9.84 -0.59
C THR A 122 11.24 9.76 -2.11
N PHE A 123 10.19 10.27 -2.74
CA PHE A 123 10.04 10.40 -4.18
C PHE A 123 10.01 11.88 -4.56
N THR A 124 10.64 12.23 -5.67
CA THR A 124 10.78 13.61 -6.14
C THR A 124 10.28 13.72 -7.57
N TYR A 125 9.41 14.69 -7.85
CA TYR A 125 9.03 15.08 -9.20
C TYR A 125 9.67 16.43 -9.55
N GLU A 126 10.32 16.50 -10.70
CA GLU A 126 10.92 17.74 -11.22
C GLU A 126 10.18 18.20 -12.48
N SER A 127 9.56 19.38 -12.45
CA SER A 127 8.78 19.87 -13.59
C SER A 127 9.64 20.16 -14.83
N ALA A 128 10.93 20.49 -14.63
CA ALA A 128 11.85 20.78 -15.73
C ALA A 128 12.15 19.55 -16.61
N THR A 129 12.12 18.35 -16.02
CA THR A 129 12.40 17.09 -16.73
C THR A 129 11.16 16.22 -16.91
N GLY A 130 10.08 16.50 -16.15
CA GLY A 130 8.88 15.67 -16.08
C GLY A 130 9.13 14.29 -15.46
N LYS A 131 10.28 14.07 -14.81
CA LYS A 131 10.69 12.79 -14.25
C LYS A 131 10.32 12.70 -12.78
N ILE A 132 9.88 11.51 -12.38
CA ILE A 132 9.83 11.10 -10.97
C ILE A 132 11.12 10.31 -10.69
N THR A 133 11.84 10.71 -9.65
CA THR A 133 13.01 10.01 -9.13
C THR A 133 12.71 9.54 -7.71
N GLY A 134 13.20 8.37 -7.36
CA GLY A 134 13.02 7.80 -6.04
C GLY A 134 14.06 6.72 -5.78
N PRO A 135 14.13 6.21 -4.55
CA PRO A 135 14.98 5.09 -4.20
C PRO A 135 14.61 3.89 -5.07
N THR A 136 15.61 3.31 -5.74
CA THR A 136 15.45 2.05 -6.46
C THR A 136 15.20 0.95 -5.45
N ALA A 137 14.12 0.17 -5.63
CA ALA A 137 13.85 -0.98 -4.79
C ALA A 137 15.06 -1.93 -4.81
N SER A 138 15.61 -2.22 -3.62
CA SER A 138 16.68 -3.21 -3.43
C SER A 138 16.17 -4.65 -3.66
#